data_AF-A0A2J7QPL4-F1
#
_entry.id   AF-A0A2J7QPL4-F1
#
_cell.length_a   1.000
_cell.length_b   1.000
_cell.length_c   1.000
_cell.angle_alpha   90.00
_cell.angle_beta   90.00
_cell.angle_gamma   90.00
#
_symmetry.space_group_name_H-M   'P 1'
#
loop_
_entity.id
_entity.type
_entity.pdbx_description
1 polymer ?
#
loop_
_entity_poly.entity_id
_entity_poly.type
_entity_poly.pdbx_seq_one_letter_code
_entity_poly.pdbx_strand_id
1 'polypeptide(L)'
;MASPQQKAFCVGKVYGPFFFEGNTVTGQTYLDMLQNWLFTSLQADSPDLIFQQDGAPPHWHLMVRAFLNEKVPQRWIVRKRAQDLALCAWPARSPDLTVCDFFLWGYVKDHVYVPPLPTNLDDLKH
;
A
#
# COMPACT_ATOMS: atom_id res chain seq x y z
N MET A 1 4.64 17.25 -5.34
CA MET A 1 4.65 15.96 -6.05
C MET A 1 4.83 14.87 -5.02
N ALA A 2 3.80 14.06 -4.78
CA ALA A 2 3.95 12.90 -3.90
C ALA A 2 4.62 11.78 -4.71
N SER A 3 5.82 11.38 -4.29
CA SER A 3 6.44 10.14 -4.80
C SER A 3 5.52 8.99 -4.41
N PRO A 4 5.05 8.17 -5.36
CA PRO A 4 4.17 7.07 -5.04
C PRO A 4 5.03 5.94 -4.46
N GLN A 5 5.27 5.96 -3.16
CA GLN A 5 5.82 4.83 -2.43
C GLN A 5 4.68 4.18 -1.67
N GLN A 6 4.49 2.87 -1.84
CA GLN A 6 3.52 2.14 -1.05
C GLN A 6 4.22 1.11 -0.18
N LYS A 7 3.95 1.19 1.12
CA LYS A 7 4.38 0.22 2.12
C LYS A 7 3.15 -0.57 2.54
N ALA A 8 3.24 -1.90 2.45
CA ALA A 8 2.23 -2.78 2.97
C ALA A 8 2.60 -3.19 4.39
N PHE A 9 1.66 -3.02 5.31
CA PHE A 9 1.84 -3.40 6.70
C PHE A 9 1.06 -4.69 6.95
N CYS A 10 1.74 -5.72 7.45
CA CYS A 10 1.09 -6.88 8.07
C CYS A 10 1.32 -6.76 9.58
N VAL A 11 0.32 -7.10 10.39
CA VAL A 11 0.45 -7.09 11.85
C VAL A 11 1.65 -7.94 12.26
N GLY A 12 2.74 -7.28 12.72
CA GLY A 12 3.98 -7.93 13.17
C GLY A 12 5.19 -7.85 12.23
N LYS A 13 5.03 -7.41 10.97
CA LYS A 13 6.16 -7.26 10.03
C LYS A 13 5.95 -6.13 9.03
N VAL A 14 7.01 -5.36 8.81
CA VAL A 14 7.06 -4.32 7.78
C VAL A 14 7.64 -4.92 6.51
N TYR A 15 6.91 -4.81 5.40
CA TYR A 15 7.45 -5.05 4.06
C TYR A 15 7.95 -3.72 3.51
N GLY A 16 9.23 -3.68 3.19
CA GLY A 16 10.00 -2.45 2.95
C GLY A 16 9.49 -1.62 1.77
N PRO A 17 9.98 -0.37 1.62
CA PRO A 17 9.51 0.51 0.55
C PRO A 17 9.69 -0.16 -0.82
N PHE A 18 8.59 -0.25 -1.57
CA PHE A 18 8.66 -0.54 -3.00
C PHE A 18 8.77 0.78 -3.77
N PHE A 19 9.81 0.88 -4.60
CA PHE A 19 10.03 2.03 -5.46
C PHE A 19 9.53 1.70 -6.86
N PHE A 20 8.52 2.44 -7.31
CA PHE A 20 8.04 2.31 -8.69
C PHE A 20 9.03 2.94 -9.65
N GLU A 21 9.21 2.29 -10.79
CA GLU A 21 9.94 2.87 -11.91
C GLU A 21 9.04 3.88 -12.65
N GLY A 22 9.59 5.04 -12.97
CA GLY A 22 8.90 6.13 -13.66
C GLY A 22 8.17 7.10 -12.73
N ASN A 23 7.54 8.12 -13.34
CA ASN A 23 6.99 9.27 -12.61
C ASN A 23 5.53 9.08 -12.17
N THR A 24 4.83 8.06 -12.68
CA THR A 24 3.39 7.88 -12.50
C THR A 24 3.07 6.43 -12.17
N VAL A 25 2.40 6.21 -11.05
CA VAL A 25 1.82 4.90 -10.74
C VAL A 25 0.46 4.79 -11.40
N THR A 26 0.31 3.73 -12.18
CA THR A 26 -0.93 3.33 -12.86
C THR A 26 -1.54 2.12 -12.17
N GLY A 27 -2.79 1.79 -12.51
CA GLY A 27 -3.41 0.56 -12.03
C GLY A 27 -2.62 -0.70 -12.40
N GLN A 28 -1.99 -0.73 -13.57
CA GLN A 28 -1.18 -1.86 -14.04
C GLN A 28 0.11 -1.99 -13.24
N THR A 29 0.90 -0.91 -13.15
CA THR A 29 2.16 -0.94 -12.39
C THR A 29 1.92 -1.26 -10.92
N TYR A 30 0.79 -0.80 -10.36
CA TYR A 30 0.38 -1.15 -9.00
C TYR A 30 0.02 -2.64 -8.88
N LEU A 31 -0.74 -3.20 -9.83
CA LEU A 31 -1.04 -4.62 -9.87
C LEU A 31 0.23 -5.47 -9.96
N ASP A 32 1.18 -5.10 -10.80
CA ASP A 32 2.44 -5.83 -10.99
C ASP A 32 3.25 -5.88 -9.68
N MET A 33 3.29 -4.77 -8.94
CA MET A 33 3.91 -4.72 -7.61
C MET A 33 3.17 -5.66 -6.62
N LEU A 34 1.83 -5.62 -6.60
CA LEU A 34 1.05 -6.50 -5.73
C LEU A 34 1.33 -7.98 -6.01
N GLN A 35 1.33 -8.38 -7.29
CA GLN A 35 1.48 -9.76 -7.73
C GLN A 35 2.89 -10.29 -7.51
N ASN A 36 3.89 -9.54 -7.97
CA ASN A 36 5.24 -10.07 -8.09
C ASN A 36 6.09 -9.83 -6.85
N TRP A 37 5.74 -8.83 -6.03
CA TRP A 37 6.55 -8.44 -4.88
C TRP A 37 5.80 -8.65 -3.56
N LEU A 38 4.63 -8.01 -3.40
CA LEU A 38 3.97 -8.00 -2.11
C LEU A 38 3.35 -9.35 -1.75
N PHE A 39 2.46 -9.89 -2.59
CA PHE A 39 1.74 -11.13 -2.27
C PHE A 39 2.63 -12.36 -2.28
N THR A 40 3.73 -12.35 -3.04
CA THR A 40 4.79 -13.36 -2.92
C THR A 40 5.36 -13.39 -1.50
N SER A 41 5.60 -12.22 -0.90
CA SER A 41 6.13 -12.10 0.45
C SER A 41 5.07 -12.45 1.51
N LEU A 42 3.83 -11.97 1.35
CA LEU A 42 2.74 -12.20 2.30
C LEU A 42 2.32 -13.67 2.38
N GLN A 43 2.26 -14.38 1.26
CA GLN A 43 1.88 -15.80 1.23
C GLN A 43 2.85 -16.69 2.02
N ALA A 44 4.13 -16.31 2.10
CA ALA A 44 5.11 -17.03 2.89
C ALA A 44 4.91 -16.83 4.41
N ASP A 45 4.42 -15.66 4.82
CA ASP A 45 4.44 -15.24 6.22
C ASP A 45 3.09 -15.38 6.93
N SER A 46 1.96 -15.10 6.26
CA SER A 46 0.64 -15.22 6.89
C SER A 46 -0.50 -15.44 5.88
N PRO A 47 -1.18 -16.60 5.94
CA PRO A 47 -2.36 -16.83 5.10
C PRO A 47 -3.60 -16.04 5.57
N ASP A 48 -3.63 -15.61 6.84
CA ASP A 48 -4.79 -14.97 7.48
C ASP A 48 -4.55 -13.47 7.72
N LEU A 49 -4.35 -12.73 6.63
CA LEU A 49 -4.20 -11.27 6.67
C LEU A 49 -5.48 -10.56 6.24
N ILE A 50 -5.68 -9.34 6.76
CA ILE A 50 -6.62 -8.36 6.22
C ILE A 50 -5.79 -7.28 5.50
N PHE A 51 -6.10 -7.05 4.23
CA PHE A 51 -5.40 -6.08 3.39
C PHE A 51 -6.14 -4.74 3.39
N GLN A 52 -5.47 -3.64 3.70
CA GLN A 52 -6.06 -2.30 3.70
C GLN A 52 -5.29 -1.39 2.75
N GLN A 53 -6.01 -0.65 1.91
CA GLN A 53 -5.45 0.37 1.03
C GLN A 53 -6.37 1.60 0.98
N ASP A 54 -5.80 2.75 0.61
CA ASP A 54 -6.57 3.98 0.45
C ASP A 54 -7.36 3.99 -0.87
N GLY A 55 -8.03 5.11 -1.15
CA GLY A 55 -8.82 5.30 -2.37
C GLY A 55 -8.07 5.91 -3.55
N ALA A 56 -6.73 5.85 -3.62
CA ALA A 56 -5.99 6.43 -4.74
C ALA A 56 -6.40 5.79 -6.09
N PRO A 57 -6.37 6.54 -7.21
CA PRO A 57 -6.83 6.03 -8.50
C PRO A 57 -6.22 4.68 -8.93
N PRO A 58 -4.91 4.42 -8.74
CA PRO A 58 -4.31 3.12 -9.06
C PRO A 58 -4.87 1.97 -8.22
N HIS A 59 -5.15 2.21 -6.93
CA HIS A 59 -5.63 1.19 -5.99
C HIS A 59 -7.09 0.82 -6.26
N TRP A 60 -7.84 1.75 -6.87
CA TRP A 60 -9.23 1.57 -7.26
C TRP A 60 -9.41 0.96 -8.66
N HIS A 61 -8.33 0.68 -9.38
CA HIS A 61 -8.40 0.12 -10.73
C HIS A 61 -9.10 -1.25 -10.75
N LEU A 62 -9.87 -1.54 -11.81
CA LEU A 62 -10.70 -2.75 -11.89
C LEU A 62 -9.88 -4.04 -11.74
N MET A 63 -8.72 -4.12 -12.41
CA MET A 63 -7.83 -5.28 -12.33
C MET A 63 -7.27 -5.52 -10.92
N VAL A 64 -7.04 -4.44 -10.16
CA VAL A 64 -6.52 -4.51 -8.78
C VAL A 64 -7.60 -5.06 -7.87
N ARG A 65 -8.84 -4.58 -8.00
CA ARG A 65 -9.98 -5.09 -7.25
C ARG A 65 -10.28 -6.56 -7.56
N ALA A 66 -10.23 -6.94 -8.84
CA ALA A 66 -10.40 -8.32 -9.26
C ALA A 66 -9.35 -9.24 -8.62
N PHE A 67 -8.08 -8.83 -8.64
CA PHE A 67 -6.99 -9.55 -7.99
C PHE A 67 -7.19 -9.68 -6.46
N LEU A 68 -7.56 -8.60 -5.78
CA LEU A 68 -7.78 -8.63 -4.32
C LEU A 68 -8.99 -9.50 -3.93
N ASN A 69 -10.06 -9.49 -4.74
CA ASN A 69 -11.20 -10.40 -4.55
C ASN A 69 -10.79 -11.87 -4.69
N GLU A 70 -9.81 -12.20 -5.54
CA GLU A 70 -9.30 -13.55 -5.71
C GLU A 70 -8.33 -13.96 -4.57
N LYS A 71 -7.37 -13.09 -4.22
CA LYS A 71 -6.29 -13.46 -3.28
C LYS A 71 -6.67 -13.34 -1.81
N VAL A 72 -7.51 -12.37 -1.46
CA VAL A 72 -7.95 -12.12 -0.07
C VAL A 72 -9.45 -11.89 -0.04
N PRO A 73 -10.27 -12.86 -0.50
CA PRO A 73 -11.71 -12.71 -0.54
C PRO A 73 -12.25 -12.34 0.83
N GLN A 74 -13.12 -11.33 0.89
CA GLN A 74 -13.72 -10.84 2.14
C GLN A 74 -12.74 -10.34 3.21
N ARG A 75 -11.45 -10.19 2.87
CA ARG A 75 -10.38 -9.76 3.77
C ARG A 75 -9.59 -8.60 3.21
N TRP A 76 -10.21 -7.77 2.38
CA TRP A 76 -9.61 -6.50 1.98
C TRP A 76 -10.56 -5.34 2.21
N ILE A 77 -10.00 -4.21 2.59
CA ILE A 77 -10.70 -2.99 2.98
C ILE A 77 -10.33 -1.89 1.98
N VAL A 78 -11.36 -1.34 1.37
CA VAL A 78 -11.30 -0.21 0.45
C VAL A 78 -12.67 0.50 0.47
N ARG A 79 -12.84 1.60 -0.28
CA ARG A 79 -14.18 2.16 -0.53
C ARG A 79 -15.11 1.08 -1.09
N LYS A 80 -16.20 0.74 -0.42
CA LYS A 80 -17.10 -0.34 -0.86
C LYS A 80 -18.07 0.15 -1.94
N ARG A 81 -18.20 -0.58 -3.06
CA ARG A 81 -19.41 -0.56 -3.90
C ARG A 81 -20.24 -1.82 -3.67
N ALA A 82 -21.48 -1.83 -4.12
CA ALA A 82 -22.42 -2.95 -3.97
C ALA A 82 -21.93 -4.29 -4.55
N GLN A 83 -20.95 -4.26 -5.47
CA GLN A 83 -20.39 -5.43 -6.16
C GLN A 83 -19.08 -5.93 -5.56
N ASP A 84 -18.51 -5.22 -4.56
CA ASP A 84 -17.25 -5.61 -3.94
C ASP A 84 -17.48 -6.53 -2.74
N LEU A 85 -16.66 -7.57 -2.63
CA LEU A 85 -16.60 -8.44 -1.45
C LEU A 85 -15.76 -7.82 -0.32
N ALA A 86 -15.47 -6.51 -0.36
CA ALA A 86 -14.66 -5.85 0.66
C ALA A 86 -15.30 -5.95 2.06
N LEU A 87 -14.46 -6.15 3.08
CA LEU A 87 -14.86 -6.42 4.47
C LEU A 87 -15.71 -5.27 5.06
N CYS A 88 -15.36 -4.01 4.78
CA CYS A 88 -16.08 -2.84 5.28
C CYS A 88 -16.01 -1.66 4.28
N ALA A 89 -17.01 -0.78 4.33
CA ALA A 89 -17.02 0.47 3.56
C ALA A 89 -16.13 1.52 4.23
N TRP A 90 -15.00 1.84 3.61
CA TRP A 90 -14.13 2.90 4.12
C TRP A 90 -14.66 4.30 3.78
N PRO A 91 -14.73 5.24 4.75
CA PRO A 91 -15.11 6.62 4.47
C PRO A 91 -14.10 7.30 3.53
N ALA A 92 -14.62 8.15 2.65
CA ALA A 92 -13.77 8.91 1.73
C ALA A 92 -13.00 9.99 2.52
N ARG A 93 -11.68 10.12 2.24
CA ARG A 93 -10.80 11.13 2.84
C ARG A 93 -10.58 10.98 4.35
N SER A 94 -10.43 9.73 4.82
CA SER A 94 -10.07 9.42 6.20
C SER A 94 -8.65 8.86 6.31
N PRO A 95 -7.61 9.70 6.13
CA PRO A 95 -6.22 9.29 6.33
C PRO A 95 -5.93 8.93 7.79
N ASP A 96 -6.71 9.46 8.74
CA ASP A 96 -6.66 9.12 10.16
C ASP A 96 -6.92 7.64 10.46
N LEU A 97 -7.55 6.92 9.52
CA LEU A 97 -7.92 5.53 9.73
C LEU A 97 -6.94 4.53 9.10
N THR A 98 -6.03 4.94 8.22
CA THR A 98 -4.99 4.02 7.72
C THR A 98 -3.79 4.07 8.67
N VAL A 99 -3.35 2.91 9.15
CA VAL A 99 -2.19 2.82 10.05
C VAL A 99 -0.95 3.46 9.41
N CYS A 100 -0.83 3.34 8.09
CA CYS A 100 0.25 3.95 7.33
C CYS A 100 0.20 5.49 7.35
N ASP A 101 -0.97 6.10 7.12
CA ASP A 101 -1.12 7.56 7.09
C ASP A 101 -1.13 8.20 8.47
N PHE A 102 -1.70 7.52 9.48
CA PHE A 102 -1.75 8.04 10.84
C PHE A 102 -0.40 7.96 11.57
N PHE A 103 0.30 6.82 11.47
CA PHE A 103 1.49 6.56 12.29
C PHE A 103 2.77 6.44 11.46
N LEU A 104 2.80 5.55 10.47
CA LEU A 104 4.04 5.18 9.77
C LEU A 104 4.68 6.37 9.05
N TRP A 105 3.89 7.21 8.38
CA TRP A 105 4.44 8.37 7.68
C TRP A 105 4.99 9.43 8.62
N GLY A 106 4.42 9.63 9.81
CA GLY A 106 5.01 10.47 10.85
C GLY A 106 6.36 9.94 11.27
N TYR A 107 6.40 8.67 11.67
CA TYR A 107 7.62 7.99 12.10
C TYR A 107 8.73 8.02 11.04
N VAL A 108 8.41 7.69 9.78
CA VAL A 108 9.40 7.69 8.68
C VAL A 108 9.97 9.08 8.44
N LYS A 109 9.12 10.12 8.44
CA LYS A 109 9.60 11.50 8.27
C LYS A 109 10.56 11.87 9.40
N ASP A 110 10.22 11.57 10.64
CA ASP A 110 11.06 11.89 11.79
C ASP A 110 12.45 11.24 11.72
N HIS A 111 12.58 10.09 11.05
CA HIS A 111 13.86 9.40 10.84
C HIS A 111 14.63 9.88 9.61
N VAL A 112 13.94 10.28 8.53
CA VAL A 112 14.59 10.79 7.30
C VAL A 112 15.08 12.23 7.49
N TYR A 113 14.38 13.04 8.28
CA TYR A 113 14.73 14.45 8.53
C TYR A 113 15.74 14.64 9.68
N VAL A 114 16.68 13.69 9.84
CA VAL A 114 17.80 13.79 10.78
C VAL A 114 19.09 14.11 10.01
N PRO A 115 19.87 15.13 10.40
CA PRO A 115 21.13 15.45 9.73
C PRO A 115 22.17 14.29 9.81
N PRO A 116 22.99 14.08 8.76
CA PRO A 116 23.00 14.81 7.49
C PRO A 116 21.81 14.43 6.59
N LEU A 117 21.19 15.44 5.98
CA LEU A 117 20.02 15.21 5.14
C LEU A 117 20.42 14.53 3.82
N PRO A 118 19.61 13.59 3.31
CA PRO A 118 19.85 12.96 2.01
C PRO A 118 19.83 14.02 0.90
N THR A 119 20.79 13.92 -0.02
CA THR A 119 21.00 14.88 -1.11
C THR A 119 20.44 14.39 -2.44
N ASN A 120 20.19 13.08 -2.57
CA ASN A 120 19.68 12.46 -3.78
C ASN A 120 18.72 11.28 -3.46
N LEU A 121 18.11 10.69 -4.49
CA LEU A 121 17.16 9.58 -4.34
C LEU A 121 17.81 8.28 -3.87
N ASP A 122 19.09 8.06 -4.17
CA ASP A 122 19.80 6.84 -3.75
C ASP A 122 20.12 6.91 -2.25
N ASP A 123 20.43 8.10 -1.72
CA ASP A 123 20.54 8.33 -0.27
C ASP A 123 19.24 8.00 0.49
N LEU A 124 18.08 8.09 -0.18
CA LEU A 124 16.76 7.78 0.40
C LEU A 124 16.38 6.29 0.32
N LYS A 125 17.10 5.50 -0.50
CA LYS A 125 16.84 4.07 -0.68
C LYS A 125 17.62 3.18 0.29
N HIS A 126 18.64 3.73 0.94
CA HIS A 126 19.56 3.05 1.86
C HIS A 126 19.34 3.48 3.32
#